data_AF-A0A2N2BGQ4-F1
#
_entry.id   AF-A0A2N2BGQ4-F1
#
_cell.length_a   1.000
_cell.length_b   1.000
_cell.length_c   1.000
_cell.angle_alpha   90.00
_cell.angle_beta   90.00
_cell.angle_gamma   90.00
#
_symmetry.space_group_name_H-M   'P 1'
#
loop_
_entity.id
_entity.type
_entity.pdbx_description
1 polymer ?
#
loop_
_entity_poly.entity_id
_entity_poly.type
_entity_poly.pdbx_seq_one_letter_code
_entity_poly.pdbx_strand_id
1 'polypeptide(L)'
;MIEIYPLEKCIYYQIKMCQHNQISSLIPFDYSYEDDDVKIYWELKGCEALHKKENQNHLSKRKMEKLLLHLKKALTDCMDYMLEPCQLKLEWDAIYVDQNNNYRFIYLPVRKDEETDIAKVLKEFFGQLQPYINLGDEDVMVKMHQLRLGLETEDFNLDTYINEVLSLSIGSL
;
A
#
# COMPACT_ATOMS: atom_id res chain seq x y z
N MET A 1 -14.47 6.04 -5.42
CA MET A 1 -14.84 4.68 -5.00
C MET A 1 -15.64 4.81 -3.72
N ILE A 2 -16.64 3.97 -3.49
CA ILE A 2 -17.44 3.99 -2.26
C ILE A 2 -17.42 2.59 -1.67
N GLU A 3 -17.12 2.49 -0.39
CA GLU A 3 -17.29 1.26 0.38
C GLU A 3 -18.11 1.55 1.65
N ILE A 4 -18.84 0.54 2.11
CA ILE A 4 -19.81 0.66 3.21
C ILE A 4 -19.43 -0.37 4.26
N TYR A 5 -19.35 0.07 5.51
CA TYR A 5 -18.93 -0.74 6.63
C TYR A 5 -19.84 -0.54 7.83
N PRO A 6 -20.15 -1.58 8.62
CA PRO A 6 -20.83 -1.40 9.89
C PRO A 6 -20.02 -0.48 10.82
N LEU A 7 -20.71 0.40 11.55
CA LEU A 7 -20.10 1.39 12.43
C LEU A 7 -19.16 0.73 13.46
N GLU A 8 -19.52 -0.43 14.00
CA GLU A 8 -18.74 -1.16 15.00
C GLU A 8 -17.41 -1.69 14.48
N LYS A 9 -17.26 -1.84 13.16
CA LYS A 9 -15.99 -2.19 12.53
C LYS A 9 -15.09 -0.97 12.32
N CYS A 10 -15.65 0.22 12.26
CA CYS A 10 -14.88 1.42 11.94
C CYS A 10 -13.99 1.88 13.11
N ILE A 11 -12.75 2.22 12.80
CA ILE A 11 -11.75 2.70 13.75
C ILE A 11 -11.75 4.24 13.71
N TYR A 12 -12.63 4.84 14.51
CA TYR A 12 -12.91 6.28 14.43
C TYR A 12 -11.69 7.19 14.57
N TYR A 13 -10.72 6.84 15.42
CA TYR A 13 -9.52 7.65 15.58
C TYR A 13 -8.67 7.66 14.29
N GLN A 14 -8.58 6.54 13.56
CA GLN A 14 -7.86 6.46 12.28
C GLN A 14 -8.55 7.31 11.21
N ILE A 15 -9.89 7.29 11.16
CA ILE A 15 -10.67 8.19 10.30
C ILE A 15 -10.27 9.65 10.57
N LYS A 16 -10.20 10.05 11.84
CA LYS A 16 -9.81 11.42 12.21
C LYS A 16 -8.35 11.74 11.88
N MET A 17 -7.44 10.78 12.01
CA MET A 17 -6.05 10.96 11.56
C MET A 17 -5.98 11.17 10.04
N CYS A 18 -6.69 10.38 9.24
CA CYS A 18 -6.71 10.55 7.79
C CYS A 18 -7.37 11.87 7.35
N GLN A 19 -8.42 12.34 8.04
CA GLN A 19 -9.10 13.59 7.69
C GLN A 19 -8.31 14.84 8.07
N HIS A 20 -7.66 14.85 9.24
CA HIS A 20 -6.95 16.03 9.72
C HIS A 20 -5.53 16.15 9.17
N ASN A 21 -4.93 15.04 8.74
CA ASN A 21 -3.59 15.04 8.17
C ASN A 21 -3.68 14.87 6.65
N GLN A 22 -3.04 15.76 5.91
CA GLN A 22 -2.85 15.59 4.47
C GLN A 22 -1.76 14.55 4.20
N ILE A 23 -2.09 13.27 4.38
CA ILE A 23 -1.15 12.16 4.20
C ILE A 23 -0.93 11.92 2.71
N SER A 24 0.13 12.51 2.16
CA SER A 24 0.44 12.53 0.72
C SER A 24 0.65 11.16 0.07
N SER A 25 0.87 10.08 0.83
CA SER A 25 0.94 8.72 0.31
C SER A 25 -0.42 8.06 0.15
N LEU A 26 -1.46 8.57 0.82
CA LEU A 26 -2.80 8.00 0.82
C LEU A 26 -3.73 8.76 -0.12
N ILE A 27 -4.75 8.07 -0.63
CA ILE A 27 -5.88 8.73 -1.28
C ILE A 27 -6.78 9.33 -0.17
N PRO A 28 -7.06 10.65 -0.21
CA PRO A 28 -7.99 11.28 0.72
C PRO A 28 -9.38 10.65 0.63
N PHE A 29 -10.10 10.66 1.74
CA PHE A 29 -11.49 10.24 1.74
C PHE A 29 -12.34 11.08 2.69
N ASP A 30 -13.61 11.20 2.32
CA ASP A 30 -14.67 11.64 3.21
C ASP A 30 -15.46 10.44 3.72
N TYR A 31 -16.29 10.65 4.75
CA TYR A 31 -17.23 9.63 5.20
C TYR A 31 -18.58 10.23 5.59
N SER A 32 -19.63 9.43 5.51
CA SER A 32 -20.94 9.71 6.09
C SER A 32 -21.39 8.56 6.99
N TYR A 33 -22.27 8.88 7.95
CA TYR A 33 -22.92 7.90 8.81
C TYR A 33 -24.41 7.87 8.48
N GLU A 34 -24.93 6.68 8.19
CA GLU A 34 -26.34 6.44 7.87
C GLU A 34 -26.73 5.05 8.39
N ASP A 35 -27.80 4.95 9.18
CA ASP A 35 -28.43 3.69 9.60
C ASP A 35 -27.45 2.61 10.08
N ASP A 36 -26.58 2.96 11.04
CA ASP A 36 -25.53 2.09 11.62
C ASP A 36 -24.38 1.70 10.69
N ASP A 37 -24.34 2.25 9.48
CA ASP A 37 -23.24 2.11 8.54
C ASP A 37 -22.41 3.40 8.42
N VAL A 38 -21.13 3.20 8.10
CA VAL A 38 -20.20 4.24 7.67
C VAL A 38 -19.89 4.03 6.18
N LYS A 39 -20.20 5.04 5.38
CA LYS A 39 -19.85 5.09 3.95
C LYS A 39 -18.58 5.88 3.78
N ILE A 40 -17.55 5.29 3.17
CA ILE A 40 -16.25 5.92 2.90
C ILE A 40 -16.16 6.27 1.41
N TYR A 41 -15.82 7.53 1.11
CA TYR A 41 -15.77 8.09 -0.24
C TYR A 41 -14.35 8.52 -0.58
N TRP A 42 -13.60 7.69 -1.29
CA TRP A 42 -12.25 8.05 -1.74
C TRP A 42 -12.28 9.02 -2.92
N GLU A 43 -11.51 10.10 -2.79
CA GLU A 43 -11.35 11.17 -3.77
C GLU A 43 -10.41 10.74 -4.90
N LEU A 44 -10.96 10.04 -5.90
CA LEU A 44 -10.18 9.55 -7.05
C LEU A 44 -10.05 10.56 -8.19
N LYS A 45 -10.60 11.78 -8.05
CA LYS A 45 -10.54 12.77 -9.12
C LYS A 45 -9.08 13.15 -9.40
N GLY A 46 -8.63 12.94 -10.64
CA GLY A 46 -7.24 13.16 -11.03
C GLY A 46 -6.30 12.00 -10.72
N CYS A 47 -6.82 10.86 -10.25
CA CYS A 47 -6.08 9.63 -10.09
C CYS A 47 -6.53 8.58 -11.12
N GLU A 48 -5.60 7.76 -11.60
CA GLU A 48 -5.86 6.62 -12.47
C GLU A 48 -5.43 5.32 -11.77
N ALA A 49 -6.26 4.29 -11.82
CA ALA A 49 -5.90 3.01 -11.22
C ALA A 49 -4.67 2.40 -11.92
N LEU A 50 -3.72 1.87 -11.15
CA LEU A 50 -2.43 1.40 -11.64
C LEU A 50 -2.59 0.35 -12.74
N HIS A 51 -3.45 -0.63 -12.53
CA HIS A 51 -3.74 -1.69 -13.50
C HIS A 51 -4.26 -1.18 -14.86
N LYS A 52 -4.90 0.01 -14.90
CA LYS A 52 -5.36 0.63 -16.17
C LYS A 52 -4.24 1.34 -16.90
N LYS A 53 -3.32 1.93 -16.14
CA LYS A 53 -2.16 2.65 -16.66
C LYS A 53 -1.09 1.71 -17.19
N GLU A 54 -0.91 0.57 -16.53
CA GLU A 54 0.04 -0.48 -16.91
C GLU A 54 -0.71 -1.56 -17.71
N ASN A 55 -0.82 -1.37 -19.03
CA ASN A 55 -1.48 -2.28 -19.97
C ASN A 55 -0.76 -3.63 -20.11
N GLN A 56 -0.85 -4.50 -19.09
CA GLN A 56 -0.37 -5.90 -19.07
C GLN A 56 1.11 -6.13 -19.42
N ASN A 57 1.91 -5.07 -19.53
CA ASN A 57 3.35 -5.16 -19.75
C ASN A 57 4.08 -5.28 -18.42
N HIS A 58 5.28 -5.87 -18.46
CA HIS A 58 6.18 -5.86 -17.31
C HIS A 58 6.46 -4.42 -16.86
N LEU A 59 6.47 -4.18 -15.56
CA LEU A 59 6.94 -2.94 -14.96
C LEU A 59 8.42 -2.77 -15.30
N SER A 60 8.80 -1.60 -15.81
CA SER A 60 10.21 -1.27 -15.93
C SER A 60 10.86 -1.16 -14.55
N LYS A 61 12.17 -1.43 -14.46
CA LYS A 61 12.98 -1.25 -13.23
C LYS A 61 12.68 0.07 -12.52
N ARG A 62 12.67 1.18 -13.26
CA ARG A 62 12.36 2.53 -12.73
C ARG A 62 10.95 2.62 -12.13
N LYS A 63 9.94 1.99 -12.75
CA LYS A 63 8.57 1.99 -12.23
C LYS A 63 8.46 1.13 -10.98
N MET A 64 9.16 0.00 -10.93
CA MET A 64 9.25 -0.86 -9.74
C MET A 64 9.92 -0.12 -8.57
N GLU A 65 11.08 0.50 -8.80
CA GLU A 65 11.75 1.34 -7.80
C GLU A 65 10.83 2.43 -7.26
N LYS A 66 10.12 3.12 -8.16
CA LYS A 66 9.17 4.15 -7.76
C LYS A 66 8.03 3.57 -6.91
N LEU A 67 7.52 2.39 -7.25
CA LEU A 67 6.44 1.73 -6.50
C LEU A 67 6.91 1.35 -5.09
N LEU A 68 8.07 0.72 -4.98
CA LEU A 68 8.67 0.36 -3.69
C LEU A 68 8.95 1.58 -2.81
N LEU A 69 9.44 2.68 -3.41
CA LEU A 69 9.68 3.93 -2.70
C LEU A 69 8.38 4.55 -2.14
N HIS A 70 7.30 4.54 -2.94
CA HIS A 70 6.02 5.07 -2.49
C HIS A 70 5.34 4.15 -1.45
N LEU A 71 5.49 2.83 -1.59
CA LEU A 71 5.05 1.88 -0.57
C LEU A 71 5.79 2.12 0.75
N LYS A 72 7.12 2.23 0.72
CA LYS A 72 7.92 2.60 1.90
C LYS A 72 7.35 3.85 2.55
N LYS A 73 7.12 4.91 1.76
CA LYS A 73 6.55 6.15 2.27
C LYS A 73 5.18 5.93 2.91
N ALA A 74 4.29 5.16 2.29
CA ALA A 74 2.97 4.87 2.84
C ALA A 74 3.04 4.13 4.18
N LEU A 75 3.92 3.14 4.30
CA LEU A 75 4.13 2.40 5.55
C LEU A 75 4.69 3.32 6.66
N THR A 76 5.69 4.15 6.33
CA THR A 76 6.24 5.14 7.27
C THR A 76 5.20 6.16 7.69
N ASP A 77 4.46 6.74 6.74
CA ASP A 77 3.39 7.69 7.02
C ASP A 77 2.34 7.05 7.93
N CYS A 78 1.96 5.78 7.70
CA CYS A 78 1.05 5.08 8.60
C CYS A 78 1.57 5.07 10.04
N MET A 79 2.83 4.67 10.26
CA MET A 79 3.43 4.64 11.61
C MET A 79 3.50 6.05 12.24
N ASP A 80 3.93 7.06 11.48
CA ASP A 80 4.07 8.44 11.95
C ASP A 80 2.73 9.07 12.38
N TYR A 81 1.64 8.70 11.70
CA TYR A 81 0.29 9.17 12.01
C TYR A 81 -0.51 8.21 12.91
N MET A 82 0.15 7.25 13.56
CA MET A 82 -0.47 6.23 14.43
C MET A 82 -1.58 5.42 13.73
N LEU A 83 -1.44 5.21 12.43
CA LEU A 83 -2.28 4.34 11.63
C LEU A 83 -1.66 2.94 11.56
N GLU A 84 -2.51 1.92 11.45
CA GLU A 84 -2.07 0.53 11.32
C GLU A 84 -1.67 0.22 9.86
N PRO A 85 -0.41 -0.13 9.54
CA PRO A 85 0.01 -0.37 8.16
C PRO A 85 -0.71 -1.55 7.48
N CYS A 86 -1.18 -2.54 8.24
CA CYS A 86 -1.93 -3.68 7.71
C CYS A 86 -3.33 -3.30 7.19
N GLN A 87 -3.77 -2.07 7.43
CA GLN A 87 -5.01 -1.50 6.90
C GLN A 87 -4.85 -0.83 5.52
N LEU A 88 -3.64 -0.80 4.96
CA LEU A 88 -3.44 -0.44 3.57
C LEU A 88 -4.06 -1.49 2.64
N LYS A 89 -4.78 -1.03 1.63
CA LYS A 89 -5.32 -1.85 0.55
C LYS A 89 -4.25 -1.95 -0.54
N LEU A 90 -3.47 -3.03 -0.51
CA LEU A 90 -2.30 -3.26 -1.37
C LEU A 90 -2.62 -4.15 -2.59
N GLU A 91 -3.88 -4.26 -2.97
CA GLU A 91 -4.30 -4.95 -4.18
C GLU A 91 -3.90 -4.15 -5.43
N TRP A 92 -3.46 -4.85 -6.47
CA TRP A 92 -2.98 -4.21 -7.72
C TRP A 92 -4.00 -3.25 -8.36
N ASP A 93 -5.29 -3.53 -8.20
CA ASP A 93 -6.39 -2.71 -8.71
C ASP A 93 -6.81 -1.56 -7.76
N ALA A 94 -6.33 -1.57 -6.52
CA ALA A 94 -6.59 -0.56 -5.49
C ALA A 94 -5.45 0.46 -5.33
N ILE A 95 -4.36 0.32 -6.09
CA ILE A 95 -3.28 1.30 -6.16
C ILE A 95 -3.59 2.32 -7.26
N TYR A 96 -3.40 3.60 -6.96
CA TYR A 96 -3.71 4.70 -7.86
C TYR A 96 -2.46 5.50 -8.21
N VAL A 97 -2.49 6.16 -9.36
CA VAL A 97 -1.43 7.03 -9.85
C VAL A 97 -2.01 8.42 -10.03
N ASP A 98 -1.43 9.40 -9.35
CA ASP A 98 -1.86 10.80 -9.47
C ASP A 98 -1.32 11.48 -10.75
N GLN A 99 -1.70 12.74 -10.95
CA GLN A 99 -1.27 13.55 -12.09
C GLN A 99 0.25 13.77 -12.16
N ASN A 100 0.96 13.63 -11.03
CA ASN A 100 2.41 13.74 -10.92
C ASN A 100 3.11 12.38 -11.10
N ASN A 101 2.37 11.36 -11.52
CA ASN A 101 2.81 9.96 -11.63
C ASN A 101 3.19 9.32 -10.30
N ASN A 102 2.75 9.83 -9.15
CA ASN A 102 3.04 9.25 -7.85
C ASN A 102 2.01 8.18 -7.49
N TYR A 103 2.49 7.08 -6.91
CA TYR A 103 1.60 6.03 -6.42
C TYR A 103 0.94 6.47 -5.11
N ARG A 104 -0.37 6.23 -5.02
CA ARG A 104 -1.23 6.59 -3.90
C ARG A 104 -2.00 5.35 -3.48
N PHE A 105 -2.11 5.14 -2.17
CA PHE A 105 -2.70 3.94 -1.59
C PHE A 105 -4.03 4.25 -0.92
N ILE A 106 -4.93 3.27 -0.96
CA ILE A 106 -6.18 3.32 -0.22
C ILE A 106 -5.89 2.84 1.21
N TYR A 107 -6.38 3.58 2.20
CA TYR A 107 -6.36 3.19 3.60
C TYR A 107 -7.77 2.86 4.07
N LEU A 108 -7.93 1.71 4.72
CA LEU A 108 -9.22 1.23 5.22
C LEU A 108 -9.24 1.32 6.74
N PRO A 109 -9.84 2.35 7.35
CA PRO A 109 -9.87 2.53 8.80
C PRO A 109 -10.94 1.63 9.46
N VAL A 110 -10.89 0.32 9.17
CA VAL A 110 -11.90 -0.66 9.57
C VAL A 110 -11.21 -1.91 10.09
N ARG A 111 -11.68 -2.43 11.22
CA ARG A 111 -11.21 -3.69 11.79
C ARG A 111 -11.47 -4.82 10.80
N LYS A 112 -10.43 -5.61 10.55
CA LYS A 112 -10.55 -6.86 9.81
C LYS A 112 -11.10 -7.94 10.74
N ASP A 113 -11.86 -8.87 10.18
CA ASP A 113 -12.49 -9.97 10.95
C ASP A 113 -11.44 -10.93 11.54
N GLU A 114 -10.28 -11.01 10.89
CA GLU A 114 -9.10 -11.72 11.37
C GLU A 114 -7.99 -10.72 11.70
N GLU A 115 -7.26 -10.99 12.79
CA GLU A 115 -6.03 -10.25 13.10
C GLU A 115 -5.08 -10.36 11.90
N THR A 116 -4.86 -9.22 11.24
CA THR A 116 -4.15 -9.19 9.98
C THR A 116 -2.73 -8.71 10.21
N ASP A 117 -1.80 -9.65 10.12
CA ASP A 117 -0.36 -9.38 10.15
C ASP A 117 0.10 -8.62 8.90
N ILE A 118 0.82 -7.51 9.10
CA ILE A 118 1.42 -6.72 8.02
C ILE A 118 2.39 -7.56 7.16
N ALA A 119 3.11 -8.53 7.73
CA ALA A 119 4.00 -9.38 6.94
C ALA A 119 3.20 -10.22 5.92
N LYS A 120 2.02 -10.70 6.31
CA LYS A 120 1.10 -11.40 5.40
C LYS A 120 0.60 -10.48 4.29
N VAL A 121 0.15 -9.26 4.61
CA VAL A 121 -0.29 -8.27 3.61
C VAL A 121 0.82 -7.95 2.60
N LEU A 122 2.06 -7.77 3.06
CA LEU A 122 3.20 -7.51 2.18
C LEU A 122 3.57 -8.73 1.33
N LYS A 123 3.52 -9.95 1.88
CA LYS A 123 3.72 -11.19 1.11
C LYS A 123 2.72 -11.31 -0.03
N GLU A 124 1.45 -11.06 0.26
CA GLU A 124 0.36 -11.08 -0.73
C GLU A 124 0.58 -10.01 -1.80
N PHE A 125 0.98 -8.79 -1.42
CA PHE A 125 1.30 -7.72 -2.36
C PHE A 125 2.45 -8.10 -3.30
N PHE A 126 3.58 -8.58 -2.77
CA PHE A 126 4.72 -8.98 -3.62
C PHE A 126 4.40 -10.21 -4.48
N GLY A 127 3.53 -11.11 -4.00
CA GLY A 127 2.99 -12.20 -4.81
C GLY A 127 2.21 -11.71 -6.03
N GLN A 128 1.37 -10.68 -5.85
CA GLN A 128 0.61 -10.06 -6.94
C GLN A 128 1.50 -9.36 -7.98
N LEU A 129 2.71 -8.94 -7.61
CA LEU A 129 3.66 -8.30 -8.53
C LEU A 129 4.37 -9.29 -9.47
N GLN A 130 4.40 -10.59 -9.14
CA GLN A 130 5.12 -11.62 -9.92
C GLN A 130 4.83 -11.59 -11.43
N PRO A 131 3.57 -11.49 -11.89
CA PRO A 131 3.26 -11.46 -13.33
C PRO A 131 3.82 -10.22 -14.05
N TYR A 132 4.08 -9.14 -13.31
CA TYR A 132 4.51 -7.85 -13.86
C TYR A 132 6.03 -7.66 -13.79
N ILE A 133 6.79 -8.65 -13.33
CA ILE A 133 8.26 -8.58 -13.25
C ILE A 133 8.88 -9.09 -14.54
N ASN A 134 9.85 -8.33 -15.08
CA ASN A 134 10.67 -8.79 -16.18
C ASN A 134 11.70 -9.81 -15.67
N LEU A 135 11.49 -11.09 -15.95
CA LEU A 135 12.38 -12.18 -15.51
C LEU A 135 13.80 -12.09 -16.13
N GLY A 136 13.99 -11.31 -17.19
CA GLY A 136 15.31 -11.05 -17.77
C GLY A 136 16.11 -9.94 -17.08
N ASP A 137 15.52 -9.24 -16.11
CA ASP A 137 16.20 -8.20 -15.33
C ASP A 137 16.67 -8.79 -13.99
N GLU A 138 17.96 -9.17 -13.94
CA GLU A 138 18.56 -9.85 -12.79
C GLU A 138 18.46 -9.00 -11.51
N ASP A 139 18.69 -7.69 -11.60
CA ASP A 139 18.64 -6.82 -10.42
C ASP A 139 17.23 -6.78 -9.81
N VAL A 140 16.20 -6.71 -10.66
CA VAL A 140 14.80 -6.74 -10.21
C VAL A 140 14.49 -8.08 -9.56
N MET A 141 14.95 -9.18 -10.13
CA MET A 141 14.76 -10.52 -9.56
C MET A 141 15.43 -10.67 -8.20
N VAL A 142 16.68 -10.21 -8.06
CA VAL A 142 17.41 -10.20 -6.78
C VAL A 142 16.65 -9.36 -5.75
N LYS A 143 16.19 -8.17 -6.12
CA LYS A 143 15.42 -7.31 -5.22
C LYS A 143 14.14 -8.00 -4.74
N MET A 144 13.38 -8.61 -5.64
CA MET A 144 12.13 -9.29 -5.29
C MET A 144 12.36 -10.49 -4.38
N HIS A 145 13.47 -11.21 -4.59
CA HIS A 145 13.89 -12.28 -3.70
C HIS A 145 14.23 -11.78 -2.29
N GLN A 146 14.99 -10.67 -2.19
CA GLN A 146 15.32 -10.03 -0.91
C GLN A 146 14.07 -9.56 -0.17
N LEU A 147 13.13 -8.93 -0.88
CA LEU A 147 11.85 -8.51 -0.32
C LEU A 147 11.08 -9.68 0.29
N ARG A 148 11.05 -10.83 -0.40
CA ARG A 148 10.40 -12.05 0.11
C ARG A 148 11.11 -12.61 1.35
N LEU A 149 12.44 -12.76 1.28
CA LEU A 149 13.23 -13.31 2.41
C LEU A 149 13.09 -12.45 3.67
N GLY A 150 13.10 -11.12 3.53
CA GLY A 150 12.93 -10.22 4.66
C GLY A 150 11.57 -10.34 5.36
N LEU A 151 10.56 -10.95 4.72
CA LEU A 151 9.24 -11.22 5.31
C LEU A 151 9.14 -12.62 5.94
N GLU A 152 10.14 -13.48 5.71
CA GLU A 152 10.21 -14.86 6.23
C GLU A 152 11.04 -14.97 7.51
N THR A 153 11.58 -13.85 7.99
CA THR A 153 12.31 -13.79 9.27
C THR A 153 11.39 -14.10 10.44
N GLU A 154 11.82 -14.98 11.35
CA GLU A 154 11.02 -15.39 12.52
C GLU A 154 10.62 -14.20 13.42
N ASP A 155 11.52 -13.22 13.58
CA ASP A 155 11.30 -11.99 14.34
C ASP A 155 11.03 -10.78 13.43
N PHE A 156 10.06 -10.91 12.51
CA PHE A 156 9.75 -9.83 11.57
C PHE A 156 9.47 -8.50 12.28
N ASN A 157 10.21 -7.47 11.90
CA ASN A 157 10.01 -6.10 12.35
C ASN A 157 9.83 -5.18 11.13
N LEU A 158 8.70 -4.47 11.10
CA LEU A 158 8.35 -3.61 9.97
C LEU A 158 9.34 -2.44 9.78
N ASP A 159 9.80 -1.82 10.87
CA ASP A 159 10.74 -0.69 10.79
C ASP A 159 12.09 -1.14 10.22
N THR A 160 12.64 -2.24 10.74
CA THR A 160 13.85 -2.87 10.19
C THR A 160 13.65 -3.24 8.72
N TYR A 161 12.53 -3.87 8.36
CA TYR A 161 12.22 -4.24 6.99
C TYR A 161 12.17 -3.03 6.04
N ILE A 162 11.55 -1.93 6.48
CA ILE A 162 11.50 -0.68 5.72
C ILE A 162 12.91 -0.12 5.48
N ASN A 163 13.72 -0.05 6.54
CA ASN A 163 15.00 0.62 6.52
C ASN A 163 16.10 -0.20 5.84
N GLU A 164 16.08 -1.52 6.00
CA GLU A 164 17.16 -2.40 5.52
C GLU A 164 16.81 -3.15 4.23
N VAL A 165 15.53 -3.47 4.01
CA VAL A 165 15.13 -4.29 2.85
C VAL A 165 14.48 -3.42 1.78
N LEU A 166 13.42 -2.67 2.12
CA LEU A 166 12.70 -1.84 1.14
C LEU A 166 13.58 -0.70 0.59
N SER A 167 14.39 -0.07 1.44
CA SER A 167 15.18 1.12 1.10
C SER A 167 16.32 0.89 0.11
N LEU A 168 16.79 -0.35 -0.06
CA LEU A 168 17.86 -0.65 -1.01
C LEU A 168 17.41 -0.41 -2.46
N SER A 169 18.14 0.39 -3.23
CA SER A 169 17.86 0.53 -4.67
C SER A 169 18.09 -0.77 -5.43
N ILE A 170 17.47 -0.92 -6.60
CA ILE A 170 17.62 -2.12 -7.42
C ILE A 170 19.01 -2.09 -8.08
N GLY A 171 19.84 -3.09 -7.79
CA GLY A 171 21.23 -3.18 -8.26
C GLY A 171 22.28 -2.54 -7.33
N SER A 172 21.98 -2.40 -6.02
CA SER A 172 22.89 -1.79 -5.03
C SER A 172 23.92 -2.76 -4.42
N LEU A 173 24.33 -3.79 -5.14
CA LEU A 173 25.32 -4.78 -4.68
C LEU A 173 26.43 -4.95 -5.71
#